data_AF-A0A529XP92-F1
#
_entry.id   AF-A0A529XP92-F1
#
_cell.length_a   1.000
_cell.length_b   1.000
_cell.length_c   1.000
_cell.angle_alpha   90.00
_cell.angle_beta   90.00
_cell.angle_gamma   90.00
#
_symmetry.space_group_name_H-M   'P 1'
#
loop_
_entity.id
_entity.type
_entity.pdbx_description
1 polymer ?
#
loop_
_entity_poly.entity_id
_entity_poly.type
_entity_poly.pdbx_seq_one_letter_code
_entity_poly.pdbx_strand_id
1 'polypeptide(L)'
;TERYLEIPEYAQLIQNWVKEIGIELELNILDQGAYYGDAVFGKSNWLDSAMGITDYGHRGVPNVYLAAPLKSDGTWNAAHFKNKDYDQMAASYIAALDL
;
A
#
# COMPACT_ATOMS: atom_id res chain seq x y z
N THR A 1 -19.20 -11.55 3.70
CA THR A 1 -17.98 -10.85 3.27
C THR A 1 -17.02 -10.92 4.43
N GLU A 2 -15.81 -11.44 4.21
CA GLU A 2 -14.78 -11.49 5.25
C GLU A 2 -14.46 -10.06 5.70
N ARG A 3 -14.46 -9.82 7.02
CA ARG A 3 -14.16 -8.52 7.61
C ARG A 3 -12.72 -8.57 8.10
N TYR A 4 -11.80 -8.10 7.28
CA TYR A 4 -10.40 -8.01 7.65
C TYR A 4 -10.17 -6.70 8.42
N LEU A 5 -10.00 -6.82 9.74
CA LEU A 5 -9.76 -5.70 10.66
C LEU A 5 -10.82 -4.59 10.54
N GLU A 6 -10.43 -3.36 10.88
CA GLU A 6 -11.25 -2.15 10.88
C GLU A 6 -11.11 -1.33 9.58
N ILE A 7 -10.57 -1.92 8.49
CA ILE A 7 -10.32 -1.20 7.22
C ILE A 7 -11.59 -0.55 6.65
N PRO A 8 -12.76 -1.23 6.57
CA PRO A 8 -13.98 -0.60 6.07
C PRO A 8 -14.42 0.60 6.92
N GLU A 9 -14.27 0.52 8.25
CA GLU A 9 -14.59 1.62 9.15
C GLU A 9 -13.67 2.82 8.95
N TYR A 10 -12.36 2.60 8.79
CA TYR A 10 -11.42 3.67 8.46
C TYR A 10 -11.72 4.31 7.10
N ALA A 11 -12.08 3.51 6.10
CA ALA A 11 -12.46 4.01 4.78
C ALA A 11 -13.69 4.93 4.87
N GLN A 12 -14.68 4.57 5.70
CA GLN A 12 -15.87 5.38 5.93
C GLN A 12 -15.56 6.71 6.62
N LEU A 13 -14.61 6.72 7.57
CA LEU A 13 -14.14 7.96 8.20
C LEU A 13 -13.43 8.87 7.18
N ILE A 14 -12.53 8.32 6.37
CA ILE A 14 -11.84 9.07 5.32
C ILE A 14 -12.85 9.63 4.31
N GLN A 15 -13.84 8.84 3.87
CA GLN A 15 -14.91 9.32 3.00
C GLN A 15 -15.65 10.53 3.60
N ASN A 16 -15.89 10.53 4.91
CA ASN A 16 -16.55 11.65 5.58
C ASN A 16 -15.65 12.89 5.67
N TRP A 17 -14.36 12.72 5.97
CA TRP A 17 -13.43 13.85 6.06
C TRP A 17 -13.16 14.52 4.71
N VAL A 18 -13.01 13.74 3.64
CA VAL A 18 -12.72 14.32 2.31
C VAL A 18 -13.93 15.09 1.75
N LYS A 19 -15.16 14.78 2.18
CA LYS A 19 -16.35 15.58 1.86
C LYS A 19 -16.26 17.02 2.40
N GLU A 20 -15.61 17.24 3.54
CA GLU A 20 -15.45 18.58 4.13
C GLU A 20 -14.61 19.51 3.25
N ILE A 21 -13.76 18.94 2.39
CA ILE A 21 -12.95 19.68 1.41
C ILE A 21 -13.49 19.55 -0.03
N GLY A 22 -14.73 19.08 -0.19
CA GLY A 22 -15.42 19.01 -1.48
C GLY A 22 -15.00 17.85 -2.39
N ILE A 23 -14.36 16.81 -1.85
CA ILE A 23 -14.03 15.60 -2.61
C ILE A 23 -15.16 14.58 -2.46
N GLU A 24 -15.67 14.11 -3.59
CA GLU A 24 -16.53 12.94 -3.65
C GLU A 24 -15.67 11.67 -3.75
N LEU A 25 -15.85 10.76 -2.80
CA LEU A 25 -15.12 9.50 -2.74
C LEU A 25 -16.11 8.34 -2.65
N GLU A 26 -16.10 7.46 -3.64
CA GLU A 26 -16.92 6.24 -3.64
C GLU A 26 -16.11 5.08 -3.03
N LEU A 27 -16.71 4.35 -2.09
CA LEU A 27 -16.06 3.21 -1.45
C LEU A 27 -16.32 1.93 -2.23
N ASN A 28 -15.25 1.31 -2.74
CA ASN A 28 -15.28 -0.03 -3.30
C ASN A 28 -14.68 -1.02 -2.28
N ILE A 29 -15.53 -1.65 -1.47
CA ILE A 29 -15.11 -2.61 -0.45
C ILE A 29 -15.14 -4.02 -1.04
N LEU A 30 -13.98 -4.67 -1.06
CA LEU A 30 -13.77 -6.00 -1.64
C LEU A 30 -13.44 -7.02 -0.54
N ASP A 31 -13.73 -8.30 -0.78
CA ASP A 31 -13.12 -9.37 0.01
C ASP A 31 -11.61 -9.47 -0.26
N GLN A 32 -10.88 -10.13 0.64
CA GLN A 32 -9.42 -10.17 0.60
C GLN A 32 -8.88 -10.78 -0.71
N GLY A 33 -9.52 -11.82 -1.24
CA GLY A 33 -9.11 -12.47 -2.49
C GLY A 33 -9.27 -11.55 -3.69
N ALA A 34 -10.42 -10.88 -3.80
CA ALA A 34 -10.67 -9.91 -4.85
C ALA A 34 -9.80 -8.65 -4.72
N TYR A 35 -9.49 -8.23 -3.50
CA TYR A 35 -8.66 -7.06 -3.23
C TYR A 35 -7.21 -7.29 -3.66
N TYR A 36 -6.58 -8.37 -3.19
CA TYR A 36 -5.16 -8.66 -3.44
C TYR A 36 -4.90 -9.26 -4.82
N GLY A 37 -5.82 -10.08 -5.36
CA GLY A 37 -5.64 -10.78 -6.63
C GLY A 37 -4.33 -11.58 -6.68
N ASP A 38 -3.62 -11.48 -7.80
CA ASP A 38 -2.31 -12.12 -8.00
C ASP A 38 -1.14 -11.35 -7.35
N ALA A 39 -1.39 -10.20 -6.71
CA ALA A 39 -0.38 -9.23 -6.25
C ALA A 39 0.60 -8.80 -7.35
N VAL A 40 0.08 -8.55 -8.56
CA VAL A 40 0.82 -8.08 -9.75
C VAL A 40 0.05 -6.92 -10.38
N PHE A 41 0.77 -5.87 -10.79
CA PHE A 41 0.20 -4.73 -11.52
C PHE A 41 -0.62 -5.16 -12.74
N GLY A 42 -1.76 -4.51 -12.95
CA GLY A 42 -2.74 -4.82 -13.99
C GLY A 42 -3.62 -6.03 -13.67
N LYS A 43 -3.44 -6.67 -12.51
CA LYS A 43 -4.20 -7.85 -12.06
C LYS A 43 -4.59 -7.78 -10.59
N SER A 44 -4.46 -6.62 -9.95
CA SER A 44 -4.60 -6.51 -8.49
C SER A 44 -5.18 -5.16 -8.13
N ASN A 45 -6.45 -5.16 -7.69
CA ASN A 45 -7.20 -3.93 -7.40
C ASN A 45 -6.43 -2.98 -6.47
N TRP A 46 -5.75 -3.51 -5.46
CA TRP A 46 -4.96 -2.71 -4.52
C TRP A 46 -3.74 -2.02 -5.14
N LEU A 47 -3.05 -2.66 -6.09
CA LEU A 47 -1.91 -2.07 -6.80
C LEU A 47 -2.33 -1.06 -7.87
N ASP A 48 -3.53 -1.24 -8.41
CA ASP A 48 -4.03 -0.49 -9.56
C ASP A 48 -5.04 0.61 -9.16
N SER A 49 -5.37 0.72 -7.87
CA SER A 49 -6.32 1.71 -7.36
C SER A 49 -5.76 3.13 -7.38
N ALA A 50 -6.59 4.12 -7.70
CA ALA A 50 -6.21 5.54 -7.58
C ALA A 50 -5.96 5.95 -6.12
N MET A 51 -6.70 5.35 -5.18
CA MET A 51 -6.54 5.48 -3.75
C MET A 51 -6.97 4.16 -3.10
N GLY A 52 -6.17 3.65 -2.17
CA GLY A 52 -6.42 2.37 -1.49
C GLY A 52 -5.97 2.39 -0.04
N ILE A 53 -6.57 1.50 0.76
CA ILE A 53 -6.15 1.22 2.13
C ILE A 53 -5.71 -0.24 2.16
N THR A 54 -4.41 -0.46 2.29
CA THR A 54 -3.77 -1.78 2.26
C THR A 54 -3.13 -2.05 3.60
N ASP A 55 -3.38 -3.22 4.18
CA ASP A 55 -2.63 -3.71 5.33
C ASP A 55 -1.37 -4.46 4.89
N TYR A 56 -0.35 -4.48 5.74
CA TYR A 56 0.81 -5.33 5.54
C TYR A 56 1.01 -6.24 6.75
N GLY A 57 1.15 -7.53 6.49
CA GLY A 57 1.46 -8.49 7.53
C GLY A 57 2.84 -8.22 8.17
N HIS A 58 2.95 -8.49 9.46
CA HIS A 58 4.16 -8.26 10.25
C HIS A 58 5.44 -8.89 9.63
N ARG A 59 6.60 -8.28 9.87
CA ARG A 59 7.92 -8.79 9.49
C ARG A 59 8.92 -8.51 10.62
N GLY A 60 9.84 -9.43 10.87
CA GLY A 60 10.85 -9.28 11.92
C GLY A 60 12.00 -8.32 11.58
N VAL A 61 12.11 -7.89 10.32
CA VAL A 61 13.11 -6.93 9.84
C VAL A 61 12.46 -5.94 8.86
N PRO A 62 12.96 -4.69 8.77
CA PRO A 62 12.29 -3.65 7.99
C PRO A 62 12.50 -3.76 6.48
N ASN A 63 13.42 -4.60 6.00
CA ASN A 63 13.84 -4.66 4.60
C ASN A 63 12.68 -4.80 3.61
N VAL A 64 11.67 -5.63 3.94
CA VAL A 64 10.50 -5.81 3.08
C VAL A 64 9.67 -4.53 2.98
N TYR A 65 9.47 -3.81 4.09
CA TYR A 65 8.74 -2.53 4.09
C TYR A 65 9.51 -1.42 3.38
N LEU A 66 10.84 -1.42 3.50
CA LEU A 66 11.66 -0.41 2.84
C LEU A 66 11.78 -0.68 1.33
N ALA A 67 11.72 -1.94 0.91
CA ALA A 67 11.89 -2.34 -0.48
C ALA A 67 10.56 -2.46 -1.24
N ALA A 68 9.67 -3.36 -0.83
CA ALA A 68 8.54 -3.78 -1.65
C ALA A 68 7.53 -2.66 -1.94
N PRO A 69 7.09 -1.84 -0.97
CA PRO A 69 6.15 -0.75 -1.24
C PRO A 69 6.78 0.60 -1.56
N LEU A 70 8.07 0.82 -1.23
CA LEU A 70 8.68 2.16 -1.26
C LEU A 70 9.85 2.31 -2.25
N LYS A 71 10.46 1.23 -2.75
CA LYS A 71 11.38 1.38 -3.87
C LYS A 71 10.63 1.69 -5.15
N SER A 72 11.27 2.44 -6.04
CA SER A 72 10.74 2.73 -7.36
C SER A 72 10.35 1.46 -8.12
N ASP A 73 11.14 0.39 -8.01
CA ASP A 73 10.88 -0.92 -8.64
C ASP A 73 10.17 -1.91 -7.71
N GLY A 74 9.66 -1.45 -6.57
CA GLY A 74 9.01 -2.27 -5.56
C GLY A 74 7.75 -2.98 -6.09
N THR A 75 7.65 -4.28 -5.85
CA THR A 75 6.55 -5.12 -6.33
C THR A 75 5.20 -4.78 -5.71
N TRP A 76 5.21 -4.07 -4.58
CA TRP A 76 4.04 -3.69 -3.78
C TRP A 76 3.82 -2.17 -3.74
N ASN A 77 4.46 -1.43 -4.63
CA ASN A 77 4.43 0.03 -4.68
C ASN A 77 3.14 0.55 -5.33
N ALA A 78 2.01 0.32 -4.66
CA ALA A 78 0.68 0.79 -5.07
C ALA A 78 0.61 2.33 -5.21
N ALA A 79 1.43 3.06 -4.46
CA ALA A 79 1.52 4.51 -4.55
C ALA A 79 2.23 5.00 -5.83
N HIS A 80 2.82 4.08 -6.62
CA HIS A 80 3.70 4.39 -7.74
C HIS A 80 4.79 5.41 -7.39
N PHE A 81 5.28 5.36 -6.14
CA PHE A 81 6.30 6.27 -5.64
C PHE A 81 7.62 6.06 -6.39
N LYS A 82 8.26 7.15 -6.82
CA LYS A 82 9.54 7.12 -7.54
C LYS A 82 10.48 8.16 -6.97
N ASN A 83 11.56 7.73 -6.34
CA ASN A 83 12.56 8.65 -5.79
C ASN A 83 13.94 7.98 -5.78
N LYS A 84 14.87 8.56 -6.56
CA LYS A 84 16.22 8.01 -6.72
C LYS A 84 17.04 8.04 -5.43
N ASP A 85 16.88 9.09 -4.63
CA ASP A 85 17.61 9.24 -3.37
C ASP A 85 17.11 8.20 -2.36
N TYR A 86 15.80 7.96 -2.30
CA TYR A 86 15.23 6.89 -1.50
C TYR A 86 15.74 5.52 -1.95
N ASP A 87 15.71 5.23 -3.25
CA ASP A 87 16.20 3.95 -3.79
C ASP A 87 17.66 3.68 -3.40
N GLN A 88 18.50 4.73 -3.47
CA GLN A 88 19.90 4.65 -3.07
C GLN A 88 20.03 4.39 -1.57
N MET A 89 19.32 5.15 -0.73
CA MET A 89 19.38 4.98 0.72
C MET A 89 18.89 3.60 1.18
N ALA A 90 17.79 3.12 0.60
CA ALA A 90 17.24 1.79 0.91
C ALA A 90 18.22 0.68 0.50
N ALA A 91 18.85 0.79 -0.68
CA ALA A 91 19.87 -0.15 -1.12
C ALA A 91 21.10 -0.14 -0.20
N SER A 92 21.58 1.04 0.19
CA SER A 92 22.70 1.18 1.13
C SER A 92 22.39 0.60 2.51
N TYR A 93 21.20 0.85 3.05
CA TYR A 93 20.77 0.28 4.32
C TYR A 93 20.73 -1.25 4.27
N ILE A 94 20.14 -1.82 3.21
CA ILE A 94 20.04 -3.29 3.06
C ILE A 94 21.42 -3.94 2.89
N ALA A 95 22.38 -3.25 2.27
CA ALA A 95 23.73 -3.74 2.05
C ALA A 95 24.67 -3.56 3.26
N ALA A 96 24.27 -2.77 4.26
CA ALA A 96 25.09 -2.52 5.45
C ALA A 96 25.25 -3.82 6.27
N LEU A 97 26.50 -4.17 6.57
CA LEU A 97 26.86 -5.34 7.37
C LEU A 97 27.04 -5.02 8.86
N ASP A 98 27.02 -3.72 9.21
CA ASP A 98 27.23 -3.19 10.55
C ASP A 98 25.98 -2.41 11.01
N LEU A 99 25.74 -2.38 12.33
CA LEU A 99 24.67 -1.63 12.99
C LEU A 99 25.23 -0.41 13.72
#